data_AF-A0A9P7KFA4-F1
#
_entry.id   AF-A0A9P7KFA4-F1
#
_cell.length_a   1.000
_cell.length_b   1.000
_cell.length_c   1.000
_cell.angle_alpha   90.00
_cell.angle_beta   90.00
_cell.angle_gamma   90.00
#
_symmetry.space_group_name_H-M   'P 1'
#
loop_
_entity.id
_entity.type
_entity.pdbx_description
1 polymer ?
#
loop_
_entity_poly.entity_id
_entity_poly.type
_entity_poly.pdbx_seq_one_letter_code
_entity_poly.pdbx_strand_id
1 'polypeptide(L)' 'MDADKIMVLDTGRIVEFDSPKELLKLPQGKLRALVDESSDKELLYCMAERVDAKRI' A
#
# COMPACT_ATOMS: atom_id res chain seq x y z
N MET A 1 -2.90 -5.98 4.56
CA MET A 1 -1.68 -5.43 5.15
C MET A 1 -2.14 -4.85 6.46
N ASP A 2 -1.82 -5.44 7.61
CA ASP A 2 -2.29 -4.95 8.91
C ASP A 2 -1.47 -3.73 9.37
N ALA A 3 -1.48 -2.66 8.58
CA ALA A 3 -0.80 -1.40 8.86
C ALA A 3 -1.77 -0.24 8.70
N ASP A 4 -1.87 0.62 9.71
CA ASP A 4 -2.67 1.85 9.65
C ASP A 4 -2.10 2.86 8.64
N LYS A 5 -0.77 2.88 8.53
CA LYS A 5 0.03 3.75 7.65
C LYS A 5 1.24 2.97 7.14
N ILE A 6 1.60 3.22 5.90
CA ILE A 6 2.83 2.73 5.26
C ILE A 6 3.69 3.94 4.92
N MET A 7 5.00 3.82 5.20
CA MET A 7 6.01 4.81 4.82
C MET A 7 6.91 4.21 3.75
N VAL A 8 6.94 4.82 2.57
CA VAL A 8 7.83 4.41 1.47
C VAL A 8 9.02 5.35 1.44
N LEU A 9 10.22 4.78 1.51
CA LEU A 9 11.48 5.49 1.47
C LEU A 9 12.17 5.28 0.12
N ASP A 10 12.67 6.37 -0.47
CA ASP A 10 13.56 6.34 -1.62
C ASP A 10 14.81 7.15 -1.31
N THR A 11 15.98 6.53 -1.39
CA THR A 11 17.28 7.20 -1.16
C THR A 11 17.31 7.98 0.18
N GLY A 12 16.75 7.38 1.24
CA GLY A 12 16.70 7.96 2.59
C GLY A 12 15.66 9.09 2.78
N ARG A 13 14.77 9.33 1.80
CA ARG A 13 13.69 10.32 1.90
C ARG A 13 12.33 9.64 1.88
N ILE A 14 11.39 10.17 2.64
CA ILE A 14 9.98 9.73 2.60
C ILE A 14 9.39 10.25 1.30
N VAL A 15 9.00 9.32 0.41
CA VAL A 15 8.34 9.64 -0.86
C VAL A 15 6.83 9.40 -0.80
N GLU A 16 6.37 8.51 0.08
CA GLU A 16 4.95 8.25 0.32
C GLU A 16 4.68 7.96 1.79
N PHE A 17 3.56 8.47 2.31
CA PHE A 17 3.12 8.20 3.67
C PHE A 17 1.59 8.30 3.80
N ASP A 18 0.89 7.16 3.72
CA ASP A 18 -0.54 7.08 3.99
C ASP A 18 -1.00 5.63 4.25
N SER A 19 -2.30 5.38 4.38
CA SER A 19 -2.84 4.03 4.51
C SER A 19 -2.56 3.19 3.26
N PRO A 20 -2.47 1.86 3.39
CA PRO A 20 -2.22 0.97 2.25
C PRO A 20 -3.18 1.21 1.09
N LYS A 21 -4.47 1.45 1.39
CA LYS A 21 -5.50 1.71 0.38
C LYS A 21 -5.30 3.02 -0.36
N GLU A 22 -4.99 4.11 0.35
CA GLU A 22 -4.79 5.41 -0.31
C GLU A 22 -3.55 5.38 -1.20
N LEU A 23 -2.47 4.74 -0.74
CA LEU A 23 -1.24 4.59 -1.52
C LEU A 23 -1.43 3.72 -2.78
N LEU A 24 -2.25 2.66 -2.71
CA LEU A 24 -2.55 1.81 -3.87
C LEU A 24 -3.41 2.49 -4.94
N LYS A 25 -4.16 3.54 -4.60
CA LYS A 25 -4.94 4.32 -5.58
C LYS A 25 -4.05 5.22 -6.44
N LEU A 26 -2.85 5.56 -5.98
CA LEU A 26 -1.93 6.45 -6.69
C LEU A 26 -1.45 5.80 -8.00
N PRO A 27 -1.78 6.33 -9.19
CA PRO A 27 -1.43 5.69 -10.46
C PRO A 27 0.08 5.58 -10.69
N GLN A 28 0.86 6.49 -10.11
CA GLN A 28 2.33 6.50 -10.17
C GLN A 28 2.94 6.19 -8.79
N GLY A 29 2.18 5.55 -7.91
CA GLY A 29 2.63 5.25 -6.55
C GLY A 29 3.73 4.19 -6.53
N LYS A 30 4.77 4.42 -5.74
CA LYS A 30 5.87 3.48 -5.49
C LYS A 30 5.37 2.21 -4.81
N LEU A 31 4.51 2.32 -3.81
CA LEU A 31 3.90 1.14 -3.19
C LEU A 31 3.11 0.33 -4.21
N ARG A 32 2.31 1.00 -5.06
CA ARG A 32 1.52 0.35 -6.10
C ARG A 32 2.40 -0.40 -7.09
N ALA A 33 3.48 0.23 -7.58
CA ALA A 33 4.41 -0.42 -8.51
C ALA A 33 5.00 -1.71 -7.90
N LEU A 34 5.44 -1.66 -6.64
CA LEU A 34 5.98 -2.82 -5.93
C LEU A 34 4.94 -3.96 -5.77
N VAL A 35 3.67 -3.61 -5.53
CA VAL A 35 2.59 -4.60 -5.42
C VAL A 35 2.20 -5.14 -6.79
N ASP A 36 2.19 -4.30 -7.82
CA ASP A 36 1.85 -4.69 -9.19
C ASP A 36 2.88 -5.65 -9.80
N GLU A 37 4.15 -5.54 -9.39
CA GLU A 37 5.26 -6.44 -9.78
C GLU A 37 5.36 -7.72 -8.94
N SER A 38 4.59 -7.83 -7.84
CA SER A 38 4.60 -8.99 -6.95
C SER A 38 3.79 -10.17 -7.50
N SER A 39 4.25 -11.39 -7.26
CA SER A 39 3.48 -12.62 -7.49
C SER A 39 2.22 -12.70 -6.63
N ASP A 40 2.22 -12.04 -5.47
CA ASP A 40 1.12 -12.05 -4.50
C ASP A 40 0.18 -10.84 -4.66
N LYS A 41 0.23 -10.16 -5.81
CA LYS A 41 -0.53 -8.94 -6.11
C LYS A 41 -1.97 -9.00 -5.60
N GLU A 42 -2.74 -9.98 -6.03
CA GLU A 42 -4.16 -10.13 -5.72
C GLU A 42 -4.42 -10.25 -4.21
N LEU A 43 -3.57 -11.01 -3.51
CA LEU A 43 -3.62 -11.13 -2.06
C LEU A 43 -3.32 -9.79 -1.40
N LEU A 44 -2.26 -9.10 -1.84
CA LEU A 44 -1.84 -7.81 -1.28
C LEU A 44 -2.91 -6.73 -1.45
N TYR A 45 -3.57 -6.66 -2.61
CA TYR A 45 -4.72 -5.79 -2.85
C TYR A 45 -5.90 -6.15 -1.93
N CYS A 46 -6.28 -7.43 -1.86
CA CYS A 46 -7.37 -7.87 -0.99
C CYS A 46 -7.09 -7.56 0.48
N MET A 47 -5.85 -7.76 0.93
CA MET A 47 -5.47 -7.45 2.30
C MET A 47 -5.45 -5.93 2.57
N ALA A 48 -5.27 -5.06 1.58
CA ALA A 48 -5.36 -3.61 1.76
C ALA A 48 -6.82 -3.13 1.88
N GLU A 49 -7.76 -3.77 1.18
CA GLU A 49 -9.19 -3.46 1.29
C GLU A 49 -9.81 -3.98 2.60
N ARG A 50 -9.38 -5.14 3.09
CA ARG A 50 -9.90 -5.74 4.33
C ARG A 50 -9.60 -4.95 5.61
N VAL A 51 -8.60 -4.07 5.58
CA VAL A 51 -8.23 -3.24 6.73
C VAL A 51 -9.32 -2.23 7.06
N ASP A 52 -10.01 -1.70 6.04
CA ASP A 52 -11.12 -0.76 6.25
C ASP A 52 -12.33 -1.43 6.92
N ALA A 53 -12.58 -2.71 6.61
CA ALA A 53 -13.71 -3.46 7.14
C ALA A 53 -13.57 -3.83 8.63
N LYS A 54 -12.34 -3.84 9.16
CA LYS A 54 -12.05 -4.20 10.57
C LYS A 54 -12.17 -3.03 11.54
N ARG A 55 -12.45 -1.82 11.05
CA ARG A 55 -12.44 -0.58 11.83
C ARG A 55 -13.83 -0.11 12.28
N ILE A 56 -14.81 -1.03 12.25
CA ILE A 56 -16.20 -0.88 12.73
C ILE A 56 -16.38 -1.80 13.94
#